data_AF-A0ABD2QFV1-F1
#
_entry.id   AF-A0ABD2QFV1-F1
#
_cell.length_a   1.000
_cell.length_b   1.000
_cell.length_c   1.000
_cell.angle_alpha   90.00
_cell.angle_beta   90.00
_cell.angle_gamma   90.00
#
_symmetry.space_group_name_H-M   'P 1'
#
loop_
_entity.id
_entity.type
_entity.pdbx_description
1 polymer ?
#
loop_
_entity_poly.entity_id
_entity_poly.type
_entity_poly.pdbx_seq_one_letter_code
_entity_poly.pdbx_strand_id
1 'polypeptide(L)' 'MSDGQLQLLEIGLKIDIKRTDGRVHSAVISAVDLAAKYVKVEWYEKGEAKGKDVDFQDLFELNKHLELPKVYHIVEIVFF' A
#
# COMPACT_ATOMS: atom_id res chain seq x y z
N MET A 1 -5.82 18.21 -0.94
CA MET A 1 -6.35 17.64 0.31
C MET A 1 -7.80 17.32 0.03
N SER A 2 -8.11 16.09 -0.37
CA SER A 2 -9.49 15.65 -0.56
C SER A 2 -10.07 15.29 0.80
N ASP A 3 -11.17 15.94 1.14
CA ASP A 3 -11.97 15.72 2.34
C ASP A 3 -12.28 14.22 2.53
N GLY A 4 -11.73 13.61 3.59
CA GLY A 4 -12.25 12.40 4.22
C GLY A 4 -12.41 11.14 3.36
N GLN A 5 -11.99 11.13 2.09
CA GLN A 5 -12.10 9.95 1.24
C GLN A 5 -11.00 8.96 1.54
N LEU A 6 -11.42 7.76 1.93
CA LEU A 6 -10.57 6.59 2.04
C LEU A 6 -10.08 6.21 0.64
N GLN A 7 -8.80 5.91 0.53
CA GLN A 7 -8.16 5.51 -0.72
C GLN A 7 -7.85 4.02 -0.68
N LEU A 8 -8.13 3.31 -1.76
CA LEU A 8 -7.86 1.88 -1.84
C LEU A 8 -6.38 1.62 -2.04
N LEU A 9 -5.88 0.57 -1.38
CA LEU A 9 -4.52 0.10 -1.55
C LEU A 9 -4.32 -0.48 -2.95
N GLU A 10 -3.49 0.18 -3.76
CA GLU A 10 -3.23 -0.21 -5.15
C GLU A 10 -1.79 0.10 -5.60
N ILE A 11 -1.34 -0.59 -6.65
CA ILE A 11 -0.05 -0.32 -7.31
C ILE A 11 -0.09 1.07 -7.95
N GLY A 12 1.02 1.81 -7.85
CA GLY A 12 1.15 3.18 -8.35
C GLY A 12 0.75 4.24 -7.33
N LEU A 13 0.16 3.84 -6.20
CA LEU A 13 -0.20 4.76 -5.14
C LEU A 13 1.03 5.26 -4.38
N LYS A 14 1.11 6.58 -4.17
CA LYS A 14 2.11 7.21 -3.32
C LYS A 14 1.69 7.14 -1.85
N ILE A 15 2.55 6.58 -1.02
CA ILE A 15 2.34 6.40 0.42
C ILE A 15 3.57 6.89 1.20
N ASP A 16 3.41 7.11 2.49
CA ASP A 16 4.53 7.35 3.40
C ASP A 16 5.03 6.04 4.02
N ILE A 17 6.34 5.93 4.18
CA ILE A 17 7.02 4.78 4.79
C ILE A 17 7.99 5.23 5.86
N LYS A 18 8.21 4.37 6.86
CA LYS A 18 9.28 4.53 7.83
C LYS A 18 10.55 3.85 7.31
N ARG A 19 11.60 4.64 7.11
CA ARG A 19 12.94 4.17 6.74
C ARG A 19 13.61 3.47 7.92
N THR A 20 14.64 2.67 7.64
CA THR A 20 15.44 1.96 8.67
C THR A 20 16.10 2.92 9.66
N ASP A 21 16.38 4.15 9.25
CA ASP A 21 16.92 5.22 10.11
C ASP A 21 15.84 6.01 10.88
N GLY A 22 14.58 5.56 10.83
CA GLY A 22 13.45 6.13 11.57
C GLY A 22 12.75 7.31 10.90
N ARG A 23 13.26 7.85 9.78
CA ARG A 23 12.64 8.97 9.07
C ARG A 23 11.41 8.52 8.28
N VAL A 24 10.41 9.40 8.16
CA VAL A 24 9.28 9.23 7.25
C VAL A 24 9.66 9.75 5.86
N HIS A 25 9.34 8.97 4.83
CA HIS A 25 9.65 9.29 3.44
C HIS A 25 8.55 8.75 2.52
N SER A 26 8.23 9.46 1.44
CA SER A 26 7.22 8.97 0.49
C SER A 26 7.80 7.99 -0.53
N ALA A 27 7.06 6.94 -0.83
CA ALA A 27 7.39 5.94 -1.85
C ALA A 27 6.14 5.59 -2.66
N VAL A 28 6.31 4.91 -3.79
CA VAL A 28 5.21 4.43 -4.64
C VAL A 28 5.10 2.92 -4.49
N ILE A 29 3.88 2.41 -4.34
CA ILE A 29 3.63 0.96 -4.29
C ILE A 29 3.94 0.35 -5.67
N SER A 30 4.87 -0.60 -5.72
CA SER A 30 5.21 -1.36 -6.93
C SER A 30 4.58 -2.76 -6.96
N ALA A 31 4.22 -3.32 -5.80
CA ALA A 31 3.46 -4.57 -5.72
C ALA A 31 2.65 -4.67 -4.42
N VAL A 32 1.55 -5.42 -4.45
CA VAL A 32 0.69 -5.71 -3.29
C VAL A 32 0.55 -7.23 -3.13
N ASP A 33 0.88 -7.75 -1.95
CA ASP A 33 0.65 -9.15 -1.59
C ASP A 33 -0.34 -9.21 -0.41
N LEU A 34 -1.61 -9.44 -0.73
CA LEU A 34 -2.69 -9.53 0.27
C LEU A 34 -2.57 -10.78 1.14
N ALA A 35 -2.00 -11.87 0.62
CA ALA A 35 -1.87 -13.13 1.34
C ALA A 35 -0.76 -13.04 2.39
N ALA A 36 0.40 -12.51 2.00
CA ALA A 36 1.52 -12.28 2.90
C ALA A 36 1.41 -10.96 3.70
N LYS A 37 0.40 -10.12 3.40
CA LYS A 37 0.08 -8.85 4.10
C LYS A 37 1.21 -7.83 4.08
N TYR A 38 1.80 -7.61 2.90
CA TYR A 38 2.80 -6.57 2.71
C TYR A 38 2.69 -5.93 1.31
N VAL A 39 3.29 -4.76 1.16
CA VAL A 39 3.50 -4.11 -0.12
C VAL A 39 4.98 -3.97 -0.41
N LYS A 40 5.35 -4.03 -1.69
CA LYS A 40 6.66 -3.55 -2.15
C LYS A 40 6.51 -2.09 -2.55
N VAL A 41 7.48 -1.27 -2.15
CA VAL A 41 7.51 0.14 -2.50
C VAL A 41 8.83 0.52 -3.13
N GLU A 42 8.79 1.53 -3.98
CA GLU A 42 9.94 2.09 -4.66
C GLU A 42 9.98 3.60 -4.53
N TRP A 43 11.18 4.15 -4.42
CA TRP A 43 11.42 5.59 -4.50
C TRP A 43 12.75 5.87 -5.17
N TYR A 44 12.91 7.10 -5.67
CA TYR A 44 14.13 7.56 -6.30
C TYR A 44 14.84 8.56 -5.40
N GLU A 45 16.13 8.34 -5.13
CA GLU A 45 16.95 9.24 -4.33
C GLU A 45 18.38 9.24 -4.86
N LYS A 46 18.94 10.44 -5.10
CA LYS A 46 20.33 10.65 -5.54
C LYS A 46 20.73 9.84 -6.79
N GLY A 47 19.85 9.73 -7.77
CA GLY A 47 20.18 9.02 -9.01
C GLY A 47 19.89 7.51 -8.98
N GLU A 48 19.43 6.98 -7.85
CA GLU A 48 19.21 5.55 -7.65
C GLU A 48 17.75 5.25 -7.33
N ALA A 49 17.23 4.18 -7.94
CA ALA A 49 16.00 3.53 -7.48
C ALA A 49 16.31 2.70 -6.23
N LYS A 50 15.45 2.83 -5.22
CA LYS A 50 15.51 2.10 -3.97
C LYS A 50 14.15 1.45 -3.72
N GLY A 51 14.13 0.40 -2.91
CA GLY A 51 12.90 -0.28 -2.54
C GLY A 51 12.95 -0.96 -1.18
N LYS A 52 11.77 -1.27 -0.65
CA LYS A 52 11.59 -1.94 0.64
C LYS A 52 10.25 -2.69 0.64
N ASP A 53 10.18 -3.78 1.40
CA ASP A 53 8.92 -4.44 1.76
C ASP A 53 8.36 -3.79 3.04
N VAL A 54 7.10 -3.38 3.01
CA VAL A 54 6.40 -2.74 4.12
C VAL A 54 5.20 -3.61 4.49
N ASP A 55 5.18 -4.12 5.71
CA ASP A 55 4.04 -4.89 6.20
C ASP A 55 2.80 -3.99 6.40
N PHE A 56 1.62 -4.61 6.41
CA PHE A 56 0.37 -3.87 6.51
C PHE A 56 0.21 -3.14 7.85
N GLN A 57 0.82 -3.61 8.94
CA GLN A 57 0.70 -2.94 10.24
C GLN A 57 1.38 -1.57 10.19
N ASP A 58 2.64 -1.53 9.76
CA ASP A 58 3.42 -0.29 9.58
C ASP A 58 2.77 0.63 8.53
N LEU A 59 2.26 0.04 7.44
CA LEU A 59 1.60 0.77 6.36
C LEU A 59 0.38 1.55 6.86
N PHE A 60 -0.56 0.88 7.55
CA PHE A 60 -1.81 1.50 8.00
C PHE A 60 -1.62 2.40 9.22
N GLU A 61 -0.60 2.17 10.05
CA GLU A 61 -0.25 3.09 11.13
C GLU A 61 0.15 4.46 10.59
N LEU A 62 0.95 4.48 9.52
CA LEU A 62 1.47 5.70 8.91
C LEU A 62 0.51 6.32 7.89
N ASN A 63 -0.30 5.50 7.21
CA ASN A 63 -1.21 5.93 6.15
C ASN A 63 -2.68 5.63 6.50
N LYS A 64 -3.20 6.29 7.55
CA LYS A 64 -4.55 6.06 8.11
C LYS A 64 -5.72 6.34 7.15
N HIS A 65 -5.44 6.89 5.98
CA HIS A 65 -6.43 7.16 4.93
C HIS A 65 -6.57 5.97 3.95
N LEU A 66 -5.78 4.92 4.10
CA LEU A 66 -5.82 3.75 3.21
C LEU A 66 -6.76 2.67 3.72
N GLU A 67 -7.40 1.99 2.78
CA GLU A 67 -8.18 0.77 3.04
C GLU A 67 -7.79 -0.35 2.08
N LEU A 68 -8.03 -1.59 2.51
CA LEU A 68 -7.85 -2.75 1.64
C LEU A 68 -8.94 -2.82 0.57
N PRO A 69 -8.61 -3.22 -0.67
CA PRO A 69 -9.61 -3.50 -1.69
C PRO A 69 -10.53 -4.64 -1.23
N LYS A 70 -11.84 -4.46 -1.39
CA LYS A 70 -12.84 -5.50 -1.11
C LYS A 70 -12.70 -6.61 -2.15
N VAL A 71 -12.25 -7.79 -1.73
CA VAL A 71 -12.29 -8.98 -2.58
C VAL A 71 -13.70 -9.55 -2.51
N TYR A 72 -14.50 -9.30 -3.54
CA TYR A 72 -15.79 -9.97 -3.67
C TYR A 72 -15.54 -11.41 -4.11
N HIS A 73 -15.86 -12.38 -3.25
CA HIS A 73 -16.04 -13.75 -3.69
C HIS A 73 -17.34 -13.80 -4.50
N ILE A 74 -17.22 -13.94 -5.82
CA ILE A 74 -18.36 -14.28 -6.67
C ILE A 74 -18.70 -15.73 -6.32
N VAL A 75 -19.62 -15.93 -5.38
CA VAL A 75 -20.25 -17.22 -5.18
C VAL A 75 -21.12 -17.43 -6.42
N GLU A 76 -20.84 -18.47 -7.18
CA GLU A 76 -21.56 -18.82 -8.41
C GLU A 76 -23.07 -18.77 -8.16
N ILE A 77 -23.73 -17.82 -8.80
CA ILE A 77 -25.18 -17.83 -8.93
C ILE A 77 -25.49 -18.89 -10.00
N VAL A 78 -25.59 -20.15 -9.56
CA VAL A 78 -26.37 -21.16 -10.26
C VAL A 78 -27.70 -21.24 -9.53
N PHE A 79 -28.65 -20.39 -9.93
CA PHE A 79 -30.06 -20.66 -9.66
C PHE A 79 -30.50 -21.71 -10.69
N PHE A 80 -30.73 -22.94 -10.23
CA PHE A 80 -31.54 -23.94 -10.95
C PHE A 80 -33.02 -23.61 -10.75
#